data_AF-A0A8H3YV36-F1
#
_entry.id   AF-A0A8H3YV36-F1
#
_cell.length_a   1.000
_cell.length_b   1.000
_cell.length_c   1.000
_cell.angle_alpha   90.00
_cell.angle_beta   90.00
_cell.angle_gamma   90.00
#
_symmetry.space_group_name_H-M   'P 1'
#
loop_
_entity.id
_entity.type
_entity.pdbx_description
1 polymer ?
#
loop_
_entity_poly.entity_id
_entity_poly.type
_entity_poly.pdbx_seq_one_letter_code
_entity_poly.pdbx_strand_id
1 'polypeptide(L)'
;MLIHLAAVIPIGLLLPWQFLPVIRHKLIWFHRFNGYVILVLLLFCCTGAILVAPGALGGTIETRLLVGILTISTVGAALMAYINIKRLQIDQHRAWMLRCWAYAFNIISLRLIQLCALEIISRMKSFQAAMSCSRIDSALSLVQPGMAALFYPGCKTNPNAYVAVLADAYPDPTPEGIPRLDRIAAAAQVTFAMSGVMALLLHAFVVEIYLHLTQAEANRLKRVSHERQRKRGWTTTWLTRETWGDSDGFDYRESSKQNETRKEEQGLASSIGLKSPTREAFIVDGNRNL
;
A
#
# COMPACT_ATOMS: atom_id res chain seq x y z
N MET A 1 -4.84 9.56 -16.72
CA MET A 1 -4.46 10.25 -15.46
C MET A 1 -5.64 10.80 -14.70
N LEU A 2 -6.61 11.44 -15.36
CA LEU A 2 -7.78 12.03 -14.70
C LEU A 2 -8.57 11.02 -13.84
N ILE A 3 -8.90 9.84 -14.36
CA ILE A 3 -9.62 8.79 -13.61
C ILE A 3 -8.86 8.38 -12.33
N HIS A 4 -7.54 8.19 -12.44
CA HIS A 4 -6.71 7.79 -11.31
C HIS A 4 -6.71 8.86 -10.21
N LEU A 5 -6.52 10.13 -10.58
CA LEU A 5 -6.51 11.24 -9.63
C LEU A 5 -7.89 11.50 -9.01
N ALA A 6 -8.95 11.46 -9.82
CA ALA A 6 -10.32 11.63 -9.37
C ALA A 6 -10.75 10.56 -8.37
N ALA A 7 -10.14 9.37 -8.42
CA ALA A 7 -10.39 8.31 -7.45
C ALA A 7 -9.49 8.39 -6.22
N VAL A 8 -8.18 8.63 -6.38
CA VAL A 8 -7.22 8.58 -5.27
C VAL A 8 -7.38 9.74 -4.28
N ILE A 9 -7.74 10.94 -4.75
CA ILE A 9 -7.89 12.13 -3.90
C ILE A 9 -9.04 11.93 -2.89
N PRO A 10 -10.27 11.56 -3.32
CA PRO A 10 -11.34 11.25 -2.38
C PRO A 10 -11.03 10.07 -1.46
N ILE A 11 -10.31 9.04 -1.94
CA ILE A 11 -9.87 7.93 -1.08
C ILE A 11 -8.99 8.48 0.06
N GLY A 12 -7.99 9.30 -0.25
CA GLY A 12 -7.11 9.91 0.75
C GLY A 12 -7.88 10.72 1.80
N LEU A 13 -8.95 11.41 1.37
CA LEU A 13 -9.83 12.15 2.27
C LEU A 13 -10.79 11.26 3.07
N LEU A 14 -11.21 10.11 2.57
CA LEU A 14 -12.20 9.26 3.27
C LEU A 14 -11.57 8.18 4.15
N LEU A 15 -10.32 7.81 3.87
CA LEU A 15 -9.64 6.67 4.47
C LEU A 15 -9.37 6.82 5.97
N PRO A 16 -8.87 7.96 6.51
CA PRO A 16 -8.62 8.08 7.95
C PRO A 16 -9.86 7.80 8.82
N TRP A 17 -11.04 8.17 8.33
CA TRP A 17 -12.32 7.95 8.99
C TRP A 17 -12.68 6.47 9.10
N GLN A 18 -12.12 5.60 8.26
CA GLN A 18 -12.31 4.15 8.35
C GLN A 18 -11.61 3.54 9.57
N PHE A 19 -10.48 4.12 9.98
CA PHE A 19 -9.63 3.56 11.03
C PHE A 19 -9.88 4.17 12.41
N LEU A 20 -10.65 5.26 12.50
CA LEU A 20 -11.03 5.86 13.79
C LEU A 20 -11.88 4.88 14.63
N PRO A 21 -11.40 4.47 15.83
CA PRO A 21 -12.13 3.53 16.68
C PRO A 21 -13.54 4.02 17.05
N VAL A 22 -13.66 5.33 17.31
CA VAL A 22 -14.94 5.98 17.66
C VAL A 22 -15.99 5.74 16.57
N ILE A 23 -15.60 5.92 15.31
CA ILE A 23 -16.51 5.74 14.16
C ILE A 23 -16.88 4.26 14.02
N ARG A 24 -15.91 3.35 14.14
CA ARG A 24 -16.14 1.91 14.00
C ARG A 24 -17.07 1.35 15.10
N HIS A 25 -16.99 1.89 16.32
CA HIS A 25 -17.79 1.41 17.45
C HIS A 25 -19.14 2.12 17.60
N LYS A 26 -19.21 3.44 17.38
CA LYS A 26 -20.43 4.23 17.60
C LYS A 26 -21.23 4.50 16.32
N LEU A 27 -20.57 4.62 15.17
CA LEU A 27 -21.18 4.99 13.88
C LEU A 27 -20.96 3.89 12.82
N ILE A 28 -21.35 2.66 13.14
CA ILE A 28 -21.11 1.49 12.28
C ILE A 28 -21.77 1.62 10.89
N TRP A 29 -22.90 2.32 10.80
CA TRP A 29 -23.58 2.56 9.52
C TRP A 29 -22.72 3.42 8.59
N PHE A 30 -22.13 4.49 9.12
CA PHE A 30 -21.20 5.34 8.37
C PHE A 30 -19.95 4.58 7.94
N HIS A 31 -19.34 3.79 8.84
CA HIS A 31 -18.20 2.93 8.50
C HIS A 31 -18.50 2.01 7.30
N ARG A 32 -19.68 1.39 7.28
CA ARG A 32 -20.11 0.49 6.19
C ARG A 32 -20.32 1.25 4.88
N PHE A 33 -21.09 2.33 4.90
CA PHE A 33 -21.36 3.12 3.70
C PHE A 33 -20.07 3.69 3.10
N ASN A 34 -19.27 4.37 3.93
CA ASN A 34 -17.98 4.91 3.51
C ASN A 34 -17.04 3.79 3.02
N GLY A 35 -17.10 2.60 3.62
CA GLY A 35 -16.29 1.45 3.20
C GLY A 35 -16.62 0.99 1.78
N TYR A 36 -17.90 0.93 1.42
CA TYR A 36 -18.31 0.59 0.05
C TYR A 36 -17.89 1.67 -0.96
N VAL A 37 -18.05 2.95 -0.60
CA VAL A 37 -17.62 4.07 -1.45
C VAL A 37 -16.12 3.97 -1.73
N ILE A 38 -15.31 3.76 -0.69
CA ILE A 38 -13.86 3.63 -0.82
C ILE A 38 -13.48 2.41 -1.67
N LEU A 39 -14.14 1.25 -1.50
CA LEU A 39 -13.86 0.07 -2.31
C LEU A 39 -14.16 0.29 -3.80
N VAL A 40 -15.25 0.98 -4.14
CA VAL A 40 -15.57 1.32 -5.53
C VAL A 40 -14.52 2.29 -6.10
N LEU A 41 -14.18 3.34 -5.35
CA LEU A 41 -13.14 4.28 -5.75
C LEU A 41 -11.79 3.57 -5.93
N LEU A 42 -11.45 2.61 -5.07
CA LEU A 42 -10.21 1.83 -5.17
C LEU A 42 -10.13 1.07 -6.50
N LEU A 43 -11.24 0.49 -6.97
CA LEU A 43 -11.29 -0.18 -8.27
C LEU A 43 -11.05 0.81 -9.42
N PHE A 44 -11.69 1.99 -9.41
CA PHE A 44 -11.42 3.04 -10.40
C PHE A 44 -9.98 3.54 -10.34
N CYS A 45 -9.42 3.68 -9.14
CA CYS A 45 -8.03 4.07 -8.92
C CYS A 45 -7.06 3.06 -9.55
N CYS A 46 -7.29 1.76 -9.30
CA CYS A 46 -6.48 0.66 -9.85
C CYS A 46 -6.58 0.57 -11.38
N THR A 47 -7.79 0.65 -11.93
CA THR A 47 -8.00 0.71 -13.39
C THR A 47 -7.30 1.91 -13.99
N GLY A 48 -7.44 3.08 -13.36
CA GLY A 48 -6.75 4.30 -13.77
C GLY A 48 -5.22 4.18 -13.73
N ALA A 49 -4.66 3.44 -12.76
CA ALA A 49 -3.23 3.18 -12.66
C ALA A 49 -2.73 2.30 -13.81
N ILE A 50 -3.43 1.20 -14.10
CA ILE A 50 -3.11 0.31 -15.24
C ILE A 50 -3.14 1.08 -16.55
N LEU A 51 -4.19 1.89 -16.78
CA LEU A 51 -4.35 2.65 -18.01
C LEU A 51 -3.23 3.67 -18.25
N VAL A 52 -2.61 4.20 -17.19
CA VAL A 52 -1.51 5.17 -17.35
C VAL A 52 -0.13 4.53 -17.31
N ALA A 53 0.00 3.31 -16.78
CA ALA A 53 1.29 2.62 -16.69
C ALA A 53 2.13 2.66 -17.99
N PRO A 54 1.56 2.55 -19.22
CA PRO A 54 2.33 2.64 -20.46
C PRO A 54 3.01 3.99 -20.73
N GLY A 55 2.52 5.09 -20.15
CA GLY A 55 3.10 6.43 -20.32
C GLY A 55 3.79 6.97 -19.06
N ALA A 56 3.53 6.39 -17.88
CA ALA A 56 4.12 6.82 -16.63
C ALA A 56 5.61 6.46 -16.55
N LEU A 57 6.46 7.45 -16.24
CA LEU A 57 7.88 7.26 -15.88
C LEU A 57 8.63 6.30 -16.83
N GLY A 58 8.36 6.43 -18.13
CA GLY A 58 8.99 5.64 -19.20
C GLY A 58 8.21 4.46 -19.70
N GLY A 59 7.14 4.06 -19.02
CA GLY A 59 6.28 2.99 -19.52
C GLY A 59 7.00 1.65 -19.67
N THR A 60 8.16 1.51 -19.03
CA THR A 60 9.03 0.34 -19.12
C THR A 60 8.29 -0.89 -18.62
N ILE A 61 8.77 -2.06 -19.03
CA ILE A 61 8.19 -3.32 -18.59
C ILE A 61 8.24 -3.45 -17.05
N GLU A 62 9.28 -2.91 -16.41
CA GLU A 62 9.44 -2.85 -14.96
C GLU A 62 8.36 -1.99 -14.29
N THR A 63 8.09 -0.80 -14.84
CA THR A 63 7.01 0.07 -14.36
C THR A 63 5.65 -0.61 -14.48
N ARG A 64 5.38 -1.26 -15.63
CA ARG A 64 4.13 -2.00 -15.85
C ARG A 64 4.01 -3.20 -14.92
N LEU A 65 5.09 -3.92 -14.69
CA LEU A 65 5.15 -5.06 -13.76
C LEU A 65 4.85 -4.60 -12.33
N LEU A 66 5.50 -3.54 -11.85
CA LEU A 66 5.24 -2.98 -10.53
C LEU A 66 3.78 -2.56 -10.36
N VAL A 67 3.23 -1.79 -11.32
CA VAL A 67 1.82 -1.37 -11.28
C VAL A 67 0.88 -2.56 -11.31
N GLY A 68 1.18 -3.57 -12.12
CA GLY A 68 0.42 -4.82 -12.20
C GLY A 68 0.41 -5.58 -10.87
N ILE A 69 1.58 -5.81 -10.27
CA ILE A 69 1.70 -6.48 -8.98
C ILE A 69 0.93 -5.72 -7.91
N LEU A 70 1.13 -4.40 -7.79
CA LEU A 70 0.41 -3.58 -6.81
C LEU A 70 -1.09 -3.64 -6.99
N THR A 71 -1.56 -3.59 -8.24
CA THR A 71 -2.99 -3.67 -8.55
C THR A 71 -3.56 -5.02 -8.17
N ILE A 72 -2.91 -6.12 -8.58
CA ILE A 72 -3.36 -7.49 -8.27
C ILE A 72 -3.37 -7.72 -6.77
N SER A 73 -2.29 -7.35 -6.05
CA SER A 73 -2.20 -7.52 -4.60
C SER A 73 -3.25 -6.69 -3.86
N THR A 74 -3.46 -5.43 -4.27
CA THR A 74 -4.42 -4.52 -3.62
C THR A 74 -5.87 -4.94 -3.90
N VAL A 75 -6.23 -5.20 -5.16
CA VAL A 75 -7.58 -5.65 -5.55
C VAL A 75 -7.87 -7.04 -5.01
N GLY A 76 -6.91 -7.95 -5.05
CA GLY A 76 -7.03 -9.29 -4.47
C GLY A 76 -7.29 -9.24 -2.97
N ALA A 77 -6.54 -8.40 -2.24
CA ALA A 77 -6.78 -8.20 -0.81
C ALA A 77 -8.14 -7.54 -0.53
N ALA A 78 -8.55 -6.55 -1.32
CA ALA A 78 -9.86 -5.91 -1.20
C ALA A 78 -11.01 -6.90 -1.46
N LEU A 79 -10.88 -7.75 -2.50
CA LEU A 79 -11.85 -8.78 -2.84
C LEU A 79 -11.98 -9.81 -1.71
N MET A 80 -10.85 -10.31 -1.19
CA MET A 80 -10.87 -11.22 -0.05
C MET A 80 -11.50 -10.55 1.17
N ALA A 81 -11.17 -9.30 1.48
CA ALA A 81 -11.79 -8.57 2.57
C ALA A 81 -13.32 -8.43 2.40
N TYR A 82 -13.78 -8.18 1.16
CA TYR A 82 -15.19 -8.08 0.82
C TYR A 82 -15.93 -9.43 0.98
N ILE A 83 -15.36 -10.52 0.46
CA ILE A 83 -15.93 -11.87 0.59
C ILE A 83 -16.07 -12.23 2.09
N ASN A 84 -15.01 -12.00 2.87
CA ASN A 84 -14.99 -12.34 4.29
C ASN A 84 -16.02 -11.53 5.11
N ILE A 85 -16.21 -10.23 4.84
CA ILE A 85 -17.24 -9.46 5.55
C ILE A 85 -18.66 -9.88 5.18
N LYS A 86 -18.91 -10.29 3.92
CA LYS A 86 -20.20 -10.88 3.52
C LYS A 86 -20.46 -12.21 4.22
N ARG A 87 -19.39 -12.99 4.46
CA ARG A 87 -19.41 -14.20 5.29
C ARG A 87 -19.40 -13.95 6.80
N LEU A 88 -19.53 -12.70 7.26
CA LEU A 88 -19.45 -12.31 8.68
C LEU A 88 -18.15 -12.72 9.39
N GLN A 89 -17.07 -12.95 8.65
CA GLN A 89 -15.75 -13.30 9.19
C GLN A 89 -14.95 -12.01 9.41
N ILE A 90 -15.17 -11.37 10.55
CA ILE A 90 -14.67 -10.02 10.85
C ILE A 90 -13.16 -10.01 11.08
N ASP A 91 -12.60 -11.09 11.62
CA ASP A 91 -11.16 -11.27 11.81
C ASP A 91 -10.43 -11.31 10.46
N GLN A 92 -10.93 -12.10 9.51
CA GLN A 92 -10.37 -12.20 8.17
C GLN A 92 -10.58 -10.91 7.38
N HIS A 93 -11.77 -10.30 7.48
CA HIS A 93 -12.02 -8.99 6.90
C HIS A 93 -10.97 -7.97 7.39
N ARG A 94 -10.73 -7.88 8.71
CA ARG A 94 -9.69 -7.00 9.27
C ARG A 94 -8.32 -7.30 8.67
N ALA A 95 -7.93 -8.57 8.64
CA ALA A 95 -6.60 -8.97 8.16
C ALA A 95 -6.38 -8.61 6.68
N TRP A 96 -7.37 -8.89 5.83
CA TRP A 96 -7.30 -8.56 4.41
C TRP A 96 -7.43 -7.06 4.12
N MET A 97 -8.22 -6.31 4.88
CA MET A 97 -8.26 -4.84 4.77
C MET A 97 -6.91 -4.22 5.15
N LEU A 98 -6.24 -4.73 6.19
CA LEU A 98 -4.90 -4.24 6.56
C LEU A 98 -3.87 -4.49 5.46
N ARG A 99 -3.87 -5.69 4.84
CA ARG A 99 -3.03 -5.98 3.67
C ARG A 99 -3.33 -5.06 2.49
N CYS A 100 -4.61 -4.88 2.17
CA CYS A 100 -5.05 -3.99 1.09
C CYS A 100 -4.47 -2.57 1.26
N TRP A 101 -4.60 -1.99 2.45
CA TRP A 101 -4.12 -0.63 2.70
C TRP A 101 -2.60 -0.55 2.83
N ALA A 102 -1.93 -1.56 3.37
CA ALA A 102 -0.47 -1.64 3.35
C ALA A 102 0.06 -1.61 1.89
N TYR A 103 -0.52 -2.39 0.99
CA TYR A 103 -0.14 -2.38 -0.42
C TYR A 103 -0.49 -1.06 -1.12
N ALA A 104 -1.62 -0.43 -0.78
CA ALA A 104 -1.97 0.89 -1.32
C ALA A 104 -1.03 2.00 -0.84
N PHE A 105 -0.59 1.96 0.42
CA PHE A 105 0.38 2.91 0.98
C PHE A 105 1.78 2.80 0.38
N ASN A 106 2.03 1.76 -0.41
CA ASN A 106 3.25 1.63 -1.20
C ASN A 106 3.58 2.91 -1.99
N ILE A 107 2.57 3.61 -2.53
CA ILE A 107 2.77 4.83 -3.33
C ILE A 107 3.47 5.93 -2.52
N ILE A 108 3.17 6.05 -1.22
CA ILE A 108 3.78 7.07 -0.35
C ILE A 108 5.23 6.67 -0.04
N SER A 109 5.44 5.45 0.44
CA SER A 109 6.78 4.96 0.80
C SER A 109 7.71 4.90 -0.41
N LEU A 110 7.19 4.50 -1.57
CA LEU A 110 7.93 4.52 -2.83
C LEU A 110 8.50 5.91 -3.10
N ARG A 111 7.71 6.98 -2.91
CA ARG A 111 8.19 8.35 -3.17
C ARG A 111 9.34 8.74 -2.24
N LEU A 112 9.25 8.38 -0.96
CA LEU A 112 10.31 8.64 0.00
C LEU A 112 11.60 7.89 -0.37
N ILE A 113 11.49 6.59 -0.69
CA ILE A 113 12.64 5.78 -1.13
C ILE A 113 13.21 6.33 -2.44
N GLN A 114 12.34 6.73 -3.36
CA GLN A 114 12.74 7.26 -4.66
C GLN A 114 13.52 8.57 -4.51
N LEU A 115 13.13 9.48 -3.61
CA LEU A 115 13.88 10.70 -3.34
C LEU A 115 15.31 10.39 -2.86
N CYS A 116 15.47 9.44 -1.94
CA CYS A 116 16.79 8.99 -1.51
C CYS A 116 17.58 8.33 -2.65
N ALA A 117 16.92 7.52 -3.48
CA ALA A 117 17.58 6.86 -4.61
C ALA A 117 18.08 7.86 -5.66
N LEU A 118 17.29 8.90 -5.95
CA LEU A 118 17.66 9.97 -6.89
C LEU A 118 18.97 10.66 -6.48
N GLU A 119 19.15 10.96 -5.19
CA GLU A 119 20.40 11.51 -4.66
C GLU A 119 21.60 10.59 -4.91
N ILE A 120 21.44 9.31 -4.60
CA ILE A 120 22.52 8.32 -4.68
C ILE A 120 22.97 8.16 -6.14
N ILE A 121 22.03 7.96 -7.07
CA ILE A 121 22.39 7.73 -8.48
C ILE A 121 23.01 8.96 -9.14
N SER A 122 22.58 10.17 -8.74
CA SER A 122 23.08 11.43 -9.30
C SER A 122 24.52 11.71 -8.87
N ARG A 123 24.92 11.23 -7.68
CA ARG A 123 26.33 11.28 -7.23
C ARG A 123 27.21 10.27 -7.96
N MET A 124 26.68 9.08 -8.27
CA MET A 124 27.43 8.04 -8.97
C MET A 124 27.64 8.33 -10.46
N LYS A 125 26.67 9.02 -11.11
CA LYS A 125 26.69 9.36 -12.55
C LYS A 125 26.97 8.17 -13.49
N SER A 126 26.57 6.96 -13.08
CA SER A 126 26.84 5.70 -13.79
C SER A 126 25.61 5.06 -14.46
N PHE A 127 24.41 5.53 -14.13
CA PHE A 127 23.17 4.91 -14.59
C PHE A 127 22.61 5.62 -15.83
N GLN A 128 22.03 4.85 -16.73
CA GLN A 128 21.43 5.36 -17.97
C GLN A 128 20.05 4.74 -18.18
N ALA A 129 19.15 5.52 -18.78
CA ALA A 129 17.84 5.07 -19.20
C ALA A 129 17.72 5.08 -20.72
N ALA A 130 17.17 4.03 -21.31
CA ALA A 130 16.73 4.06 -22.70
C ALA A 130 15.44 4.90 -22.80
N MET A 131 15.45 5.92 -23.65
CA MET A 131 14.30 6.81 -23.88
C MET A 131 14.08 7.05 -25.37
N SER A 132 12.83 7.14 -25.81
CA SER A 132 12.51 7.46 -27.20
C SER A 132 12.76 8.94 -27.50
N CYS A 133 13.27 9.24 -28.69
CA CYS A 133 13.53 10.60 -29.15
C CYS A 133 12.26 11.47 -29.12
N SER A 134 11.11 10.92 -29.53
CA SER A 134 9.80 11.58 -29.44
C SER A 134 9.42 12.03 -28.03
N ARG A 135 9.79 11.26 -27.01
CA ARG A 135 9.52 11.59 -25.61
C ARG A 135 10.46 12.66 -25.07
N ILE A 136 11.73 12.58 -25.46
CA ILE A 136 12.72 13.62 -25.13
C ILE A 136 12.27 14.95 -25.75
N ASP A 137 11.90 14.93 -27.03
CA ASP A 137 11.47 16.12 -27.75
C ASP A 137 10.18 16.69 -27.17
N SER A 138 9.21 15.83 -26.83
CA SER A 138 7.98 16.26 -26.14
C SER A 138 8.28 16.93 -24.79
N ALA A 139 9.24 16.41 -24.01
CA ALA A 139 9.63 17.01 -22.74
C ALA A 139 10.33 18.37 -22.91
N LEU A 140 11.15 18.53 -23.96
CA LEU A 140 11.87 19.76 -24.24
C LEU A 140 11.10 20.76 -25.10
N SER A 141 9.97 20.36 -25.70
CA SER A 141 9.10 21.21 -26.53
C SER A 141 8.59 22.45 -25.79
N LEU A 142 8.54 22.41 -24.46
CA LEU A 142 8.20 23.54 -23.60
C LEU A 142 9.28 24.65 -23.63
N VAL A 143 10.50 24.31 -24.04
CA VAL A 143 11.63 25.25 -24.21
C VAL A 143 11.76 25.61 -25.69
N GLN A 144 11.96 24.61 -26.56
CA GLN A 144 12.03 24.78 -28.01
C GLN A 144 11.79 23.44 -28.73
N PRO A 145 11.04 23.41 -29.85
CA PRO A 145 10.85 22.17 -30.63
C PRO A 145 12.14 21.70 -31.30
N GLY A 146 12.35 20.39 -31.40
CA GLY A 146 13.48 19.78 -32.12
C GLY A 146 14.78 19.67 -31.31
N MET A 147 14.76 20.01 -30.02
CA MET A 147 15.94 20.02 -29.14
C MET A 147 16.51 18.62 -28.87
N ALA A 148 15.71 17.55 -29.02
CA ALA A 148 16.21 16.20 -28.86
C ALA A 148 17.36 15.86 -29.83
N ALA A 149 17.27 16.36 -31.07
CA ALA A 149 18.28 16.15 -32.11
C ALA A 149 19.59 16.91 -31.87
N LEU A 150 19.57 17.96 -31.04
CA LEU A 150 20.76 18.72 -30.65
C LEU A 150 21.62 17.91 -29.67
N PHE A 151 20.98 17.30 -28.68
CA PHE A 151 21.68 16.55 -27.62
C PHE A 151 21.98 15.11 -28.00
N TYR A 152 21.16 14.52 -28.87
CA TYR A 152 21.25 13.11 -29.25
C TYR A 152 21.25 12.99 -30.77
N PRO A 153 22.43 12.77 -31.39
CA PRO A 153 22.54 12.65 -32.85
C PRO A 153 21.64 11.55 -33.44
N GLY A 154 21.39 10.48 -32.69
CA GLY A 154 20.47 9.39 -33.08
C GLY A 154 19.02 9.83 -33.28
N CYS A 155 18.62 10.98 -32.72
CA CYS A 155 17.28 11.54 -32.92
C CYS A 155 17.11 12.29 -34.24
N LYS A 156 18.20 12.62 -34.95
CA LYS A 156 18.13 13.28 -36.27
C LYS A 156 17.60 12.36 -37.37
N THR A 157 17.95 11.08 -37.30
CA THR A 157 17.66 10.11 -38.37
C THR A 157 16.32 9.43 -38.19
N ASN A 158 15.88 9.20 -36.96
CA ASN A 158 14.59 8.58 -36.68
C ASN A 158 13.96 9.16 -35.39
N PRO A 159 12.83 9.89 -35.49
CA PRO A 159 12.13 10.45 -34.33
C PRO A 159 11.64 9.40 -33.32
N ASN A 160 11.54 8.13 -33.73
CA ASN A 160 11.15 7.00 -32.89
C ASN A 160 12.34 6.15 -32.42
N ALA A 161 13.59 6.58 -32.69
CA ALA A 161 14.76 5.91 -32.16
C ALA A 161 14.80 5.98 -30.62
N TYR A 162 15.47 5.01 -30.01
CA TYR A 162 15.80 5.01 -28.60
C TYR A 162 17.25 5.43 -28.42
N VAL A 163 17.49 6.30 -27.44
CA VAL A 163 18.83 6.77 -27.07
C VAL A 163 19.06 6.55 -25.58
N ALA A 164 20.33 6.36 -25.22
CA ALA A 164 20.73 6.24 -23.83
C ALA A 164 20.90 7.63 -23.21
N VAL A 165 20.09 7.93 -22.21
CA VAL A 165 20.09 9.19 -21.48
C VAL A 165 20.70 8.96 -20.09
N LEU A 166 21.67 9.79 -19.71
CA LEU A 166 22.25 9.73 -18.37
C LEU A 166 21.18 10.05 -17.32
N ALA A 167 21.06 9.19 -16.31
CA ALA A 167 20.15 9.37 -15.19
C ALA A 167 20.79 10.30 -14.14
N ASP A 168 20.36 11.56 -14.13
CA ASP A 168 20.85 12.59 -13.22
C ASP A 168 19.68 13.49 -12.79
N ALA A 169 19.38 13.53 -11.48
CA ALA A 169 18.31 14.34 -10.92
C ALA A 169 18.73 15.81 -10.72
N TYR A 170 20.04 16.09 -10.73
CA TYR A 170 20.62 17.43 -10.56
C TYR A 170 21.56 17.75 -11.72
N PRO A 171 21.07 17.72 -12.97
CA PRO A 171 21.94 17.94 -14.11
C PRO A 171 22.36 19.40 -14.19
N ASP A 172 23.65 19.62 -14.42
CA ASP A 172 24.14 20.95 -14.78
C ASP A 172 23.43 21.44 -16.06
N PRO A 173 23.00 22.71 -16.11
CA PRO A 173 22.44 23.28 -17.32
C PRO A 173 23.50 23.27 -18.43
N THR A 174 23.04 23.28 -19.69
CA THR A 174 23.99 23.41 -20.81
C THR A 174 24.68 24.78 -20.75
N PRO A 175 25.82 24.97 -21.44
CA PRO A 175 26.44 26.29 -21.55
C PRO A 175 25.50 27.38 -22.07
N GLU A 176 24.47 27.01 -22.85
CA GLU A 176 23.42 27.93 -23.32
C GLU A 176 22.27 28.14 -22.32
N GLY A 177 22.35 27.58 -21.10
CA GLY A 177 21.33 27.71 -20.05
C GLY A 177 20.11 26.81 -20.22
N ILE A 178 20.17 25.79 -21.07
CA ILE A 178 19.01 24.95 -21.40
C ILE A 178 18.82 23.87 -20.31
N PRO A 179 17.61 23.73 -19.73
CA PRO A 179 17.37 22.75 -18.68
C PRO A 179 17.35 21.31 -19.24
N ARG A 180 18.01 20.39 -18.53
CA ARG A 180 18.12 18.97 -18.89
C ARG A 180 17.00 18.11 -18.31
N LEU A 181 15.76 18.44 -18.70
CA LEU A 181 14.53 17.72 -18.28
C LEU A 181 14.57 16.23 -18.63
N ASP A 182 15.28 15.88 -19.71
CA ASP A 182 15.52 14.51 -20.15
C ASP A 182 16.28 13.68 -19.10
N ARG A 183 17.31 14.25 -18.47
CA ARG A 183 18.12 13.56 -17.44
C ARG A 183 17.35 13.34 -16.14
N ILE A 184 16.56 14.34 -15.73
CA ILE A 184 15.69 14.24 -14.55
C ILE A 184 14.63 13.14 -14.80
N ALA A 185 14.04 13.10 -16.00
CA ALA A 185 13.10 12.07 -16.38
C ALA A 185 13.74 10.67 -16.44
N ALA A 186 14.98 10.55 -16.91
CA ALA A 186 15.76 9.31 -16.89
C ALA A 186 16.03 8.84 -15.46
N ALA A 187 16.45 9.73 -14.56
CA ALA A 187 16.65 9.44 -13.14
C ALA A 187 15.36 8.96 -12.47
N ALA A 188 14.24 9.63 -12.72
CA ALA A 188 12.93 9.23 -12.20
C ALA A 188 12.49 7.86 -12.76
N GLN A 189 12.78 7.55 -14.02
CA GLN A 189 12.47 6.25 -14.64
C GLN A 189 13.26 5.10 -14.00
N VAL A 190 14.59 5.22 -13.88
CA VAL A 190 15.45 4.16 -13.35
C VAL A 190 15.16 3.85 -11.88
N THR A 191 14.81 4.87 -11.10
CA THR A 191 14.56 4.71 -9.66
C THR A 191 13.15 4.24 -9.31
N PHE A 192 12.17 4.42 -10.21
CA PHE A 192 10.75 4.22 -9.87
C PHE A 192 10.41 2.77 -9.51
N ALA A 193 10.71 1.84 -10.41
CA ALA A 193 10.32 0.44 -10.22
C ALA A 193 11.03 -0.19 -9.02
N MET A 194 12.34 0.04 -8.91
CA MET A 194 13.18 -0.41 -7.81
C MET A 194 12.68 0.10 -6.45
N SER A 195 12.37 1.39 -6.34
CA SER A 195 11.81 1.98 -5.10
C SER A 195 10.46 1.37 -4.75
N GLY A 196 9.63 1.09 -5.75
CA GLY A 196 8.32 0.50 -5.55
C GLY A 196 8.35 -0.96 -5.12
N VAL A 197 9.29 -1.75 -5.62
CA VAL A 197 9.49 -3.14 -5.17
C VAL A 197 10.01 -3.14 -3.72
N MET A 198 10.98 -2.28 -3.40
CA MET A 198 11.50 -2.16 -2.03
C MET A 198 10.40 -1.77 -1.04
N ALA A 199 9.60 -0.76 -1.38
CA ALA A 199 8.47 -0.35 -0.56
C ALA A 199 7.42 -1.46 -0.42
N LEU A 200 7.15 -2.23 -1.49
CA LEU A 200 6.17 -3.31 -1.45
C LEU A 200 6.61 -4.42 -0.50
N LEU A 201 7.88 -4.82 -0.56
CA LEU A 201 8.46 -5.81 0.35
C LEU A 201 8.38 -5.34 1.81
N LEU A 202 8.72 -4.08 2.07
CA LEU A 202 8.59 -3.48 3.38
C LEU A 202 7.15 -3.56 3.90
N HIS A 203 6.17 -3.14 3.11
CA HIS A 203 4.75 -3.18 3.51
C HIS A 203 4.23 -4.60 3.68
N ALA A 204 4.61 -5.54 2.80
CA ALA A 204 4.25 -6.94 2.92
C ALA A 204 4.82 -7.59 4.19
N PHE A 205 6.05 -7.26 4.56
CA PHE A 205 6.67 -7.77 5.78
C PHE A 205 6.06 -7.15 7.05
N VAL A 206 5.94 -5.82 7.08
CA VAL A 206 5.43 -5.08 8.25
C VAL A 206 3.97 -5.45 8.55
N VAL A 207 3.13 -5.61 7.54
CA VAL A 207 1.72 -5.97 7.77
C VAL A 207 1.58 -7.37 8.36
N GLU A 208 2.40 -8.34 7.93
CA GLU A 208 2.38 -9.67 8.52
C GLU A 208 2.86 -9.65 9.97
N ILE A 209 3.95 -8.95 10.28
CA ILE A 209 4.39 -8.76 11.67
C ILE A 209 3.27 -8.17 12.51
N TYR A 210 2.62 -7.10 12.03
CA TYR A 210 1.53 -6.45 12.75
C TYR A 210 0.34 -7.40 13.00
N LEU A 211 0.00 -8.26 12.04
CA LEU A 211 -1.05 -9.26 12.21
C LEU A 211 -0.68 -10.34 13.23
N HIS A 212 0.58 -10.78 13.27
CA HIS A 212 1.07 -11.73 14.26
C HIS A 212 1.11 -11.12 15.67
N LEU A 213 1.46 -9.84 15.80
CA LEU A 213 1.43 -9.12 17.09
C LEU A 213 0.01 -8.83 17.59
N THR A 214 -1.01 -8.89 16.72
CA THR A 214 -2.41 -8.59 17.06
C THR A 214 -3.32 -9.82 17.14
N GLN A 215 -2.77 -11.00 17.44
CA GLN A 215 -3.52 -12.26 17.57
C GLN A 215 -4.65 -12.23 18.62
N ALA A 216 -4.46 -11.54 19.74
CA ALA A 216 -5.51 -11.42 20.76
C ALA A 216 -6.79 -10.74 20.21
N GLU A 217 -6.61 -9.71 19.38
CA GLU A 217 -7.72 -9.04 18.70
C GLU A 217 -8.35 -9.93 17.63
N ALA A 218 -7.53 -10.70 16.90
CA ALA A 218 -8.03 -11.68 15.94
C ALA A 218 -8.93 -12.73 16.61
N ASN A 219 -8.49 -13.29 17.74
CA ASN A 219 -9.28 -14.28 18.50
C ASN A 219 -10.56 -13.68 19.08
N ARG A 220 -10.52 -12.43 19.56
CA ARG A 220 -11.72 -11.71 19.98
C ARG A 220 -12.72 -11.56 18.84
N LEU A 221 -12.26 -11.17 17.65
CA LEU A 221 -13.11 -10.99 16.47
C LEU A 221 -13.66 -12.32 15.94
N LYS A 222 -12.92 -13.42 16.01
CA LYS A 222 -13.41 -14.76 15.67
C LYS A 222 -14.65 -15.14 16.48
N ARG A 223 -14.64 -14.89 17.81
CA ARG A 223 -15.82 -15.13 18.67
C ARG A 223 -17.03 -14.30 18.23
N VAL A 224 -16.83 -13.01 17.95
CA VAL A 224 -17.90 -12.12 17.46
C VAL A 224 -18.43 -12.59 16.10
N SER A 225 -17.57 -13.06 15.20
CA SER A 225 -17.96 -13.66 13.92
C SER A 225 -18.86 -14.86 14.13
N HIS A 226 -18.45 -15.80 14.99
CA HIS A 226 -19.20 -17.01 15.31
C HIS A 226 -20.59 -16.69 15.89
N GLU A 227 -20.68 -15.79 16.87
CA GLU A 227 -21.96 -15.33 17.43
C GLU A 227 -22.89 -14.75 16.37
N ARG A 228 -22.36 -13.93 15.45
CA ARG A 228 -23.16 -13.29 14.39
C ARG A 228 -23.62 -14.29 13.33
N GLN A 229 -22.79 -15.26 12.98
CA GLN A 229 -23.15 -16.33 12.04
C GLN A 229 -24.27 -17.20 12.61
N ARG A 230 -24.17 -17.57 13.90
CA ARG A 230 -25.25 -18.30 14.61
C ARG A 230 -26.56 -17.53 14.66
N LYS A 231 -26.51 -16.22 14.92
CA LYS A 231 -27.70 -15.34 14.88
C LYS A 231 -28.35 -15.27 13.49
N ARG A 232 -27.61 -15.54 12.42
CA ARG A 232 -28.14 -15.67 11.06
C ARG A 232 -28.61 -17.08 10.70
N GLY A 233 -28.56 -18.03 11.65
CA GLY A 233 -28.98 -19.42 11.43
C GLY A 233 -27.94 -20.28 10.70
N TRP A 234 -26.69 -19.85 10.60
CA TRP A 234 -25.65 -20.68 10.00
C TRP A 234 -25.22 -21.77 11.00
N THR A 235 -25.39 -23.03 10.59
CA THR A 235 -25.09 -24.23 11.40
C THR A 235 -23.61 -24.58 11.38
N THR A 236 -22.93 -24.26 10.28
CA THR A 236 -21.48 -24.38 10.14
C THR A 236 -20.85 -23.00 9.99
N THR A 237 -19.93 -22.69 10.90
CA THR A 237 -19.23 -21.41 10.97
C THR A 237 -17.83 -21.54 10.37
N TRP A 238 -17.73 -22.14 9.18
CA TRP A 238 -16.44 -22.31 8.51
C TRP A 238 -15.81 -20.94 8.30
N LEU A 239 -14.60 -20.75 8.83
CA LEU A 239 -13.78 -19.60 8.51
C LEU A 239 -13.15 -19.80 7.12
N THR A 240 -12.90 -18.74 6.36
CA THR A 240 -12.29 -18.85 5.01
C THR A 240 -10.94 -19.57 5.07
N ARG A 241 -10.22 -19.45 6.20
CA ARG A 241 -8.99 -20.23 6.46
C ARG A 241 -9.24 -21.74 6.56
N GLU A 242 -10.36 -22.16 7.14
CA GLU A 242 -10.75 -23.58 7.24
C GLU A 242 -11.32 -24.10 5.91
N THR A 243 -11.85 -23.21 5.07
CA THR A 243 -12.41 -23.61 3.76
C THR A 243 -11.36 -23.71 2.66
N TRP A 244 -10.35 -22.84 2.68
CA TRP A 244 -9.32 -22.74 1.62
C TRP A 244 -7.92 -23.14 2.11
N GLY A 245 -7.76 -23.47 3.39
CA GLY A 245 -6.48 -23.83 3.98
C GLY A 245 -6.63 -24.92 5.04
N ASP A 246 -5.51 -25.26 5.64
CA ASP A 246 -5.36 -26.27 6.70
C ASP A 246 -5.30 -25.57 8.06
N SER A 247 -6.43 -25.02 8.51
CA SER A 247 -6.52 -24.58 9.90
C SER A 247 -7.53 -25.42 10.62
N ASP A 248 -7.14 -25.95 11.78
CA ASP A 248 -8.05 -26.61 12.70
C ASP A 248 -9.26 -25.71 12.98
N GLY A 249 -10.46 -26.32 12.96
CA GLY A 249 -11.71 -25.62 13.22
C GLY A 249 -11.66 -24.90 14.57
N PHE A 250 -12.09 -23.63 14.60
CA PHE A 250 -12.07 -22.86 15.85
C PHE A 250 -13.01 -23.48 16.91
N ASP A 251 -12.45 -24.20 17.91
CA ASP A 251 -13.25 -24.76 19.02
C ASP A 251 -13.63 -23.67 20.03
N TYR A 252 -14.91 -23.30 19.98
CA TYR A 252 -15.49 -22.31 20.88
C TYR A 252 -15.49 -22.77 22.35
N ARG A 253 -15.65 -24.07 22.64
CA ARG A 253 -15.70 -24.61 24.02
C ARG A 253 -14.34 -24.53 24.70
N GLU A 254 -13.28 -24.77 23.96
CA GLU A 254 -11.92 -24.68 24.47
C GLU A 254 -11.52 -23.22 24.70
N SER A 255 -11.86 -22.32 23.75
CA SER A 255 -11.61 -20.89 23.90
C SER A 255 -12.39 -20.25 25.06
N SER A 256 -13.59 -20.73 25.39
CA SER A 256 -14.36 -20.18 26.53
C SER A 256 -13.74 -20.59 27.86
N LYS A 257 -13.34 -21.87 28.00
CA LYS A 257 -12.67 -22.40 29.20
C LYS A 257 -11.38 -21.65 29.51
N GLN A 258 -10.48 -21.50 28.53
CA GLN A 258 -9.22 -20.74 28.72
C GLN A 258 -9.44 -19.31 29.20
N ASN A 259 -10.54 -18.68 28.79
CA ASN A 259 -10.82 -17.29 29.14
C ASN A 259 -11.44 -17.17 30.54
N GLU A 260 -12.19 -18.18 30.98
CA GLU A 260 -12.67 -18.31 32.37
C GLU A 260 -11.48 -18.53 33.31
N THR A 261 -10.59 -19.48 32.98
CA THR A 261 -9.36 -19.73 33.75
C THR A 261 -8.50 -18.46 33.86
N ARG A 262 -8.34 -17.72 32.75
CA ARG A 262 -7.57 -16.46 32.76
C ARG A 262 -8.23 -15.37 33.60
N LYS A 263 -9.56 -15.31 33.66
CA LYS A 263 -10.29 -14.37 34.52
C LYS A 263 -10.18 -14.76 35.99
N GLU A 264 -10.23 -16.05 36.30
CA GLU A 264 -10.01 -16.57 37.66
C GLU A 264 -8.58 -16.26 38.13
N GLU A 265 -7.56 -16.48 37.30
CA GLU A 265 -6.17 -16.11 37.60
C GLU A 265 -5.99 -14.61 37.81
N GLN A 266 -6.65 -13.77 37.00
CA GLN A 266 -6.62 -12.31 37.16
C GLN A 266 -7.35 -11.84 38.43
N GLY A 267 -8.48 -12.45 38.76
CA GLY A 267 -9.22 -12.20 40.00
C GLY A 267 -8.42 -12.63 41.24
N LEU A 268 -7.71 -13.75 41.14
CA LEU A 268 -6.84 -14.27 42.19
C LEU A 268 -5.58 -13.41 42.36
N ALA A 269 -4.95 -12.95 41.28
CA ALA A 269 -3.83 -12.01 41.36
C ALA A 269 -4.26 -10.68 42.01
N SER A 270 -5.45 -10.18 41.68
CA SER A 270 -6.04 -8.99 42.28
C SER A 270 -6.35 -9.15 43.77
N SER A 271 -6.76 -10.34 44.23
CA SER A 271 -7.11 -10.58 45.63
C SER A 271 -5.89 -10.77 46.53
N ILE A 272 -4.75 -11.18 45.97
CA ILE A 272 -3.47 -11.38 46.69
C ILE A 272 -2.60 -10.10 46.67
N GLY A 273 -3.10 -8.98 46.15
CA GLY A 273 -2.36 -7.71 46.08
C GLY A 273 -1.19 -7.71 45.08
N LEU A 274 -1.07 -8.74 44.25
CA LEU A 274 -0.13 -8.78 43.14
C LEU A 274 -0.69 -7.93 42.01
N LYS A 275 -0.05 -6.79 41.71
CA LYS A 275 -0.35 -6.04 40.49
C LYS A 275 -0.25 -7.00 39.31
N SER A 276 -1.38 -7.31 38.67
CA SER A 276 -1.39 -7.98 37.38
C SER A 276 -0.44 -7.22 36.44
N PRO A 277 0.27 -7.89 35.52
CA PRO A 277 1.09 -7.19 34.53
C PRO A 277 0.17 -6.38 33.63
N THR A 278 -0.18 -5.18 34.07
CA THR A 278 -0.90 -4.18 33.32
C THR A 278 -0.04 -3.83 32.12
N ARG A 279 -0.61 -4.00 30.94
CA ARG A 279 -0.13 -3.51 29.64
C ARG A 279 -0.14 -1.96 29.56
N GLU A 280 0.13 -1.28 30.67
CA GLU A 280 0.30 0.17 30.77
C GLU A 280 1.79 0.49 30.74
N ALA A 281 2.41 0.23 29.61
CA ALA A 281 3.75 0.71 29.32
C ALA A 281 3.94 0.81 27.80
N PHE A 282 3.03 1.49 27.09
CA PHE A 282 3.28 2.01 25.73
C PHE A 282 2.19 3.04 25.38
N ILE A 283 2.02 4.04 26.24
CA ILE A 283 1.67 5.39 25.79
C ILE A 283 2.92 6.20 26.05
N VAL A 284 3.66 6.47 24.97
CA VAL A 284 4.80 7.38 25.00
C VAL A 284 4.21 8.76 25.30
N ASP A 285 4.31 9.16 26.56
CA ASP A 285 4.24 10.55 26.93
C ASP A 285 5.55 11.18 26.42
N GLY A 286 5.41 11.99 25.38
CA GLY A 286 6.52 12.73 24.83
C GLY A 286 6.95 13.80 25.82
N ASN A 287 8.27 13.90 26.01
CA ASN A 287 8.98 15.11 26.40
C ASN A 287 9.06 15.41 27.91
N ARG A 288 10.21 15.08 28.52
CA ARG A 288 11.07 16.04 29.24
C ARG A 288 12.39 15.38 29.70
N ASN A 289 13.49 16.01 29.27
CA ASN A 289 14.80 16.05 29.92
C ASN A 289 15.62 14.76 29.99
N LEU A 290 16.41 14.50 28.95
CA LEU A 290 17.88 14.49 28.91
C LEU A 290 18.36 14.06 27.53
#